data_AF-W5SPK8-F1
#
_entry.id   AF-W5SPK8-F1
#
_cell.length_a   1.000
_cell.length_b   1.000
_cell.length_c   1.000
_cell.angle_alpha   90.00
_cell.angle_beta   90.00
_cell.angle_gamma   90.00
#
_symmetry.space_group_name_H-M   'P 1'
#
loop_
_entity.id
_entity.type
_entity.pdbx_description
1 polymer ?
#
loop_
_entity_poly.entity_id
_entity_poly.type
_entity_poly.pdbx_seq_one_letter_code
_entity_poly.pdbx_strand_id
1 'polypeptide(L)'
;MQAIVKNASATVANAKDGTIAGAMALRAMAKNGKFANDNVGTSEVTTAVKGVAVSAVAKALDTLTIAIRRTIDKGLKKVKEAMKKKQ
;
A
#
# COMPACT_ATOMS: atom_id res chain seq x y z
N MET A 1 -9.39 -25.82 -24.41
CA MET A 1 -8.33 -24.89 -24.82
C MET A 1 -7.88 -24.12 -23.58
N GLN A 2 -6.88 -24.61 -22.87
CA GLN A 2 -6.31 -23.90 -21.73
C GLN A 2 -5.46 -22.76 -22.28
N ALA A 3 -5.96 -21.53 -22.20
CA ALA A 3 -5.14 -20.35 -22.46
C ALA A 3 -4.13 -20.25 -21.32
N ILE A 4 -2.90 -20.64 -21.63
CA ILE A 4 -1.72 -20.35 -20.81
C ILE A 4 -1.68 -18.84 -20.64
N VAL A 5 -2.01 -18.35 -19.43
CA VAL A 5 -1.82 -16.95 -19.03
C VAL A 5 -0.31 -16.73 -18.89
N LYS A 6 0.35 -16.50 -20.02
CA LYS A 6 1.80 -16.28 -20.13
C LYS A 6 2.21 -14.86 -19.72
N ASN A 7 1.25 -14.00 -19.39
CA ASN A 7 1.50 -12.63 -18.98
C ASN A 7 0.56 -12.27 -17.82
N ALA A 8 1.11 -12.19 -16.60
CA ALA A 8 0.40 -11.68 -15.43
C ALA A 8 0.30 -10.14 -15.52
N SER A 9 -0.44 -9.64 -16.51
CA SER A 9 -0.67 -8.21 -16.72
C SER A 9 -1.83 -7.73 -15.85
N ALA A 10 -1.61 -6.71 -15.04
CA ALA A 10 -2.64 -6.09 -14.20
C ALA A 10 -3.82 -5.54 -15.03
N THR A 11 -3.55 -5.09 -16.25
CA THR A 11 -4.55 -4.65 -17.24
C THR A 11 -5.37 -5.82 -17.76
N VAL A 12 -4.77 -6.98 -17.98
CA VAL A 12 -5.49 -8.22 -18.39
C VAL A 12 -6.34 -8.75 -17.24
N ALA A 13 -5.93 -8.49 -15.99
CA ALA A 13 -6.66 -8.89 -14.79
C ALA A 13 -7.75 -7.89 -14.33
N ASN A 14 -8.01 -6.80 -15.07
CA ASN A 14 -8.93 -5.72 -14.65
C ASN A 14 -8.68 -5.24 -13.21
N ALA A 15 -7.41 -5.15 -12.81
CA ALA A 15 -7.04 -4.78 -11.46
C ALA A 15 -7.44 -3.32 -11.19
N LYS A 16 -8.10 -3.07 -10.05
CA LYS A 16 -8.46 -1.71 -9.61
C LYS A 16 -7.20 -0.96 -9.18
N ASP A 17 -7.21 0.37 -9.31
CA ASP A 17 -6.09 1.23 -8.92
C ASP A 17 -5.62 0.99 -7.49
N GLY A 18 -6.55 0.76 -6.55
CA GLY A 18 -6.22 0.44 -5.16
C GLY A 18 -5.44 -0.87 -5.01
N THR A 19 -5.76 -1.89 -5.82
CA THR A 19 -5.03 -3.17 -5.84
C THR A 19 -3.62 -2.98 -6.38
N ILE A 20 -3.47 -2.19 -7.45
CA ILE A 20 -2.17 -1.88 -8.05
C ILE A 20 -1.31 -1.09 -7.05
N ALA A 21 -1.86 -0.03 -6.45
CA ALA A 21 -1.16 0.77 -5.45
C ALA A 21 -0.74 -0.05 -4.22
N GLY A 22 -1.60 -0.96 -3.75
CA GLY A 22 -1.27 -1.88 -2.66
C GLY A 22 -0.12 -2.83 -3.03
N ALA A 23 -0.15 -3.42 -4.22
CA ALA A 23 0.94 -4.26 -4.72
C ALA A 23 2.25 -3.48 -4.87
N MET A 24 2.19 -2.24 -5.35
CA MET A 24 3.36 -1.36 -5.45
C MET A 24 3.94 -1.02 -4.07
N ALA A 25 3.09 -0.67 -3.10
CA ALA A 25 3.54 -0.38 -1.74
C ALA A 25 4.23 -1.60 -1.11
N LEU A 26 3.63 -2.78 -1.21
CA LEU A 26 4.21 -4.03 -0.74
C LEU A 26 5.54 -4.34 -1.44
N ARG A 27 5.59 -4.17 -2.78
CA ARG A 27 6.81 -4.41 -3.55
C ARG A 27 7.92 -3.45 -3.13
N ALA A 28 7.61 -2.18 -2.91
CA ALA A 28 8.59 -1.16 -2.51
C ALA A 28 9.14 -1.38 -1.10
N MET A 29 8.30 -1.87 -0.16
CA MET A 29 8.72 -2.14 1.22
C MET A 29 9.44 -3.48 1.41
N ALA A 30 9.28 -4.42 0.48
CA ALA A 30 9.96 -5.71 0.56
C ALA A 30 11.49 -5.56 0.47
N LYS A 31 12.23 -6.32 1.27
CA LYS A 31 13.70 -6.26 1.37
C LYS A 31 14.42 -6.30 0.01
N ASN A 32 13.95 -7.13 -0.91
CA ASN A 32 14.49 -7.27 -2.27
C ASN A 32 13.52 -6.72 -3.34
N GLY A 33 12.69 -5.76 -2.95
CA GLY A 33 11.72 -5.07 -3.78
C GLY A 33 12.38 -4.28 -4.90
N LYS A 34 12.13 -4.68 -6.14
CA LYS A 34 12.60 -3.96 -7.34
C LYS A 34 11.48 -3.85 -8.36
N PHE A 35 11.43 -2.71 -9.03
CA PHE A 35 10.55 -2.48 -10.17
C PHE A 35 11.34 -2.68 -11.46
N ALA A 36 10.70 -3.27 -12.47
CA ALA A 36 11.30 -3.36 -13.80
C ALA A 36 11.46 -1.96 -14.40
N ASN A 37 12.50 -1.77 -15.19
CA ASN A 37 12.75 -0.56 -15.96
C ASN A 37 13.05 -0.91 -17.42
N ASP A 38 13.10 0.08 -18.30
CA ASP A 38 13.62 -0.08 -19.65
C ASP A 38 15.08 -0.56 -19.66
N ASN A 39 15.49 -1.16 -20.78
CA ASN A 39 16.84 -1.72 -20.92
C ASN A 39 17.95 -0.66 -20.85
N VAL A 40 17.59 0.61 -21.05
CA VAL A 40 18.51 1.75 -21.10
C VAL A 40 18.61 2.45 -19.73
N GLY A 41 17.68 2.19 -18.81
CA GLY A 41 17.68 2.80 -17.50
C GLY A 41 17.34 4.29 -17.55
N THR A 42 16.41 4.72 -18.40
CA THR A 42 16.15 6.16 -18.57
C THR A 42 15.76 6.82 -17.25
N SER A 43 16.25 8.05 -17.06
CA SER A 43 16.01 8.83 -15.85
C SER A 43 14.52 9.11 -15.62
N GLU A 44 13.76 9.25 -16.71
CA GLU A 44 12.33 9.53 -16.69
C GLU A 44 11.54 8.37 -16.07
N VAL A 45 11.73 7.13 -16.57
CA VAL A 45 11.02 5.96 -16.05
C VAL A 45 11.44 5.68 -14.60
N THR A 46 12.73 5.84 -14.29
CA THR A 46 13.23 5.70 -12.92
C THR A 46 12.56 6.69 -11.96
N THR A 47 12.43 7.95 -12.37
CA THR A 47 11.83 9.02 -11.56
C THR A 47 10.34 8.78 -11.36
N ALA A 48 9.62 8.40 -12.43
CA ALA A 48 8.19 8.10 -12.35
C ALA A 48 7.91 6.92 -11.40
N VAL A 49 8.63 5.81 -11.56
CA VAL A 49 8.48 4.62 -10.72
C VAL A 49 8.80 4.93 -9.25
N LYS A 50 9.86 5.69 -8.97
CA LYS A 50 10.19 6.13 -7.61
C LYS A 50 9.09 7.00 -7.02
N GLY A 51 8.59 7.98 -7.77
CA GLY A 51 7.53 8.89 -7.32
C GLY A 51 6.24 8.15 -6.94
N VAL A 52 5.81 7.20 -7.77
CA VAL A 52 4.62 6.38 -7.49
C VAL A 52 4.87 5.43 -6.31
N ALA A 53 6.03 4.76 -6.25
CA ALA A 53 6.37 3.85 -5.16
C ALA A 53 6.39 4.57 -3.80
N VAL A 54 7.08 5.71 -3.71
CA VAL A 54 7.13 6.53 -2.49
C VAL A 54 5.73 7.00 -2.08
N SER A 55 4.95 7.50 -3.05
CA SER A 55 3.59 7.97 -2.78
C SER A 55 2.66 6.85 -2.30
N ALA A 56 2.76 5.65 -2.88
CA ALA A 56 1.97 4.50 -2.47
C ALA A 56 2.32 4.05 -1.04
N VAL A 57 3.61 4.00 -0.70
CA VAL A 57 4.08 3.67 0.64
C VAL A 57 3.63 4.71 1.66
N ALA A 58 3.78 6.00 1.36
CA ALA A 58 3.37 7.08 2.24
C ALA A 58 1.86 6.99 2.58
N LYS A 59 1.00 6.87 1.56
CA LYS A 59 -0.45 6.76 1.76
C LYS A 59 -0.84 5.51 2.56
N ALA A 60 -0.16 4.38 2.36
CA ALA A 60 -0.41 3.16 3.12
C ALA A 60 -0.05 3.35 4.61
N LEU A 61 1.10 3.95 4.90
CA LEU A 61 1.55 4.24 6.28
C LEU A 61 0.68 5.29 6.97
N ASP A 62 0.25 6.33 6.27
CA ASP A 62 -0.66 7.35 6.81
C ASP A 62 -2.01 6.74 7.22
N THR A 63 -2.56 5.90 6.34
CA THR A 63 -3.82 5.18 6.61
C THR A 63 -3.68 4.26 7.82
N LEU A 64 -2.59 3.50 7.90
CA LEU A 64 -2.28 2.64 9.04
C LEU A 64 -2.17 3.46 10.34
N THR A 65 -1.48 4.60 10.28
CA THR A 65 -1.31 5.48 11.44
C THR A 65 -2.65 6.03 11.93
N ILE A 66 -3.53 6.46 11.03
CA ILE A 66 -4.89 6.90 11.38
C ILE A 66 -5.69 5.76 12.00
N ALA A 67 -5.60 4.55 11.44
CA ALA A 67 -6.30 3.38 11.98
C ALA A 67 -5.86 3.04 13.41
N ILE A 68 -4.55 3.10 13.68
CA ILE A 68 -3.98 2.92 15.02
C ILE A 68 -4.52 3.98 15.98
N ARG A 69 -4.44 5.27 15.63
CA ARG A 69 -4.95 6.36 16.48
C ARG A 69 -6.44 6.18 16.81
N ARG A 70 -7.27 5.90 15.80
CA ARG A 70 -8.72 5.67 16.01
C ARG A 70 -8.99 4.48 16.92
N THR A 71 -8.15 3.44 16.88
CA THR A 71 -8.27 2.27 17.75
C THR A 71 -7.90 2.61 19.19
N ILE A 72 -6.81 3.36 19.38
CA ILE A 72 -6.39 3.88 20.69
C ILE A 72 -7.47 4.79 21.26
N ASP A 73 -8.02 5.73 20.48
CA ASP A 73 -9.08 6.65 20.91
C ASP A 73 -10.33 5.89 21.37
N LYS A 74 -10.72 4.84 20.64
CA LYS A 74 -11.84 3.96 21.04
C LYS A 74 -11.54 3.23 22.36
N GLY A 75 -10.32 2.71 22.52
CA GLY A 75 -9.88 2.08 23.77
C GLY A 75 -9.93 3.05 24.95
N LEU A 76 -9.37 4.24 24.79
CA LEU A 76 -9.32 5.27 25.81
C LEU A 76 -10.72 5.76 26.21
N LYS A 77 -11.65 5.91 25.25
CA LYS A 77 -13.06 6.20 25.54
C LYS A 77 -13.70 5.13 26.43
N LYS A 78 -13.45 3.84 26.15
CA LYS A 78 -13.96 2.74 27.00
C LYS A 78 -13.41 2.82 28.42
N VAL A 79 -12.12 3.12 28.58
CA VAL A 79 -11.50 3.31 29.90
C VAL A 79 -12.16 4.47 30.65
N LYS A 80 -12.38 5.60 29.97
CA LYS A 80 -13.06 6.77 30.56
C LYS A 80 -14.46 6.43 31.09
N GLU A 81 -15.26 5.69 30.31
CA GLU A 81 -16.60 5.28 30.73
C GLU A 81 -16.58 4.27 31.88
N ALA A 82 -15.60 3.36 31.92
CA ALA A 82 -15.42 2.43 33.03
C ALA A 82 -15.06 3.16 34.35
N MET A 83 -14.25 4.21 34.29
CA MET A 83 -13.91 5.01 35.47
C MET A 83 -15.10 5.78 36.03
N LYS A 84 -15.99 6.31 35.16
CA LYS A 84 -17.21 6.99 35.59
C LYS A 84 -18.20 6.09 36.32
N LYS A 85 -18.24 4.79 36.00
CA LYS A 85 -19.15 3.81 36.64
C LYS A 85 -18.68 3.34 38.03
N LYS A 86 -17.48 3.71 38.47
CA LYS A 86 -16.91 3.32 39.77
C LYS A 86 -17.01 4.42 40.85
N GLN A 87 -17.70 5.52 40.58
CA GLN A 87 -18.18 6.49 41.57
C GLN A 87 -19.69 6.37 41.68
#